data_AF-A0A849WY15-F1
#
_entry.id   AF-A0A849WY15-F1
#
_cell.length_a   1.000
_cell.length_b   1.000
_cell.length_c   1.000
_cell.angle_alpha   90.00
_cell.angle_beta   90.00
_cell.angle_gamma   90.00
#
_symmetry.space_group_name_H-M   'P 1'
#
loop_
_entity.id
_entity.type
_entity.pdbx_description
1 polymer ?
#
loop_
_entity_poly.entity_id
_entity_poly.type
_entity_poly.pdbx_seq_one_letter_code
_entity_poly.pdbx_strand_id
1 'polypeptide(L)'
;MRITPKSFGDLAEIHPFHDGNGRLARIMMNAELFARKQTTIIIPTVYREDYLLALRALSRRERAGPLVAMLSSAQEFSCQDFSGYAESLRNLEARNWFREPGDAKLILE
;
A
#
# COMPACT_ATOMS: atom_id res chain seq x y z
N MET A 1 12.07 5.27 -6.69
CA MET A 1 11.09 5.65 -7.74
C MET A 1 10.44 6.98 -7.35
N ARG A 2 10.33 7.95 -8.27
CA ARG A 2 9.53 9.17 -8.06
C ARG A 2 8.07 8.79 -8.33
N ILE A 3 7.38 8.25 -7.33
CA ILE A 3 5.92 8.06 -7.39
C ILE A 3 5.35 9.48 -7.56
N THR A 4 4.91 9.84 -8.76
CA THR A 4 4.21 11.10 -8.96
C THR A 4 2.83 10.94 -8.31
N PRO A 5 2.54 11.61 -7.18
CA PRO A 5 1.32 11.38 -6.40
C PRO A 5 0.04 11.77 -7.15
N LYS A 6 0.19 12.54 -8.24
CA LYS A 6 -0.89 13.19 -8.97
C LYS A 6 -1.89 12.20 -9.57
N SER A 7 -1.44 11.14 -10.24
CA SER A 7 -2.37 10.19 -10.88
C SER A 7 -3.15 9.31 -9.90
N PHE A 8 -2.67 9.14 -8.67
CA PHE A 8 -3.27 8.23 -7.68
C PHE A 8 -4.18 8.95 -6.67
N GLY A 9 -3.82 10.16 -6.26
CA GLY A 9 -4.66 11.00 -5.41
C GLY A 9 -6.00 11.30 -6.08
N ASP A 10 -5.95 11.65 -7.36
CA ASP A 10 -7.11 12.10 -8.13
C ASP A 10 -8.24 11.04 -8.17
N LEU A 11 -7.96 9.74 -8.37
CA LEU A 11 -9.01 8.71 -8.39
C LEU A 11 -9.65 8.43 -7.02
N ALA A 12 -8.86 8.56 -5.94
CA ALA A 12 -9.37 8.44 -4.59
C ALA A 12 -10.17 9.69 -4.17
N GLU A 13 -9.90 10.84 -4.77
CA GLU A 13 -10.49 12.14 -4.44
C GLU A 13 -11.72 12.49 -5.31
N ILE A 14 -11.73 12.12 -6.59
CA ILE A 14 -12.84 12.34 -7.52
C ILE A 14 -14.07 11.50 -7.12
N HIS A 15 -13.86 10.38 -6.41
CA HIS A 15 -14.91 9.46 -5.95
C HIS A 15 -15.99 9.17 -7.03
N PRO A 16 -15.60 8.70 -8.24
CA PRO A 16 -16.55 8.53 -9.34
C PRO A 16 -17.61 7.44 -9.10
N PHE A 17 -17.43 6.59 -8.09
CA PHE A 17 -18.34 5.51 -7.73
C PHE A 17 -18.83 5.64 -6.28
N HIS A 18 -20.01 5.08 -5.99
CA HIS A 18 -20.57 5.04 -4.62
C HIS A 18 -19.73 4.21 -3.63
N ASP A 19 -19.04 3.17 -4.12
CA ASP A 19 -18.09 2.36 -3.33
C ASP A 19 -16.97 1.83 -4.25
N GLY A 20 -15.87 1.37 -3.68
CA GLY A 20 -14.81 0.67 -4.40
C GLY A 20 -13.71 1.56 -4.95
N ASN A 21 -13.79 2.88 -4.78
CA ASN A 21 -12.76 3.83 -5.23
C ASN A 21 -11.35 3.46 -4.71
N GLY A 22 -11.24 3.05 -3.44
CA GLY A 22 -9.96 2.60 -2.87
C GLY A 22 -9.45 1.26 -3.43
N ARG A 23 -10.33 0.40 -3.96
CA ARG A 23 -9.93 -0.82 -4.69
C ARG A 23 -9.42 -0.44 -6.08
N LEU A 24 -10.16 0.42 -6.79
CA LEU A 24 -9.77 0.89 -8.12
C LEU A 24 -8.43 1.62 -8.10
N ALA A 25 -8.22 2.52 -7.14
CA ALA A 25 -6.96 3.22 -6.98
C ALA A 25 -5.78 2.24 -6.85
N ARG A 26 -5.90 1.23 -5.97
CA ARG A 26 -4.86 0.20 -5.79
C ARG A 26 -4.61 -0.63 -7.05
N ILE A 27 -5.67 -0.99 -7.79
CA ILE A 27 -5.55 -1.69 -9.08
C ILE A 27 -4.77 -0.82 -10.07
N MET A 28 -5.12 0.45 -10.21
CA MET A 28 -4.43 1.38 -11.12
C MET A 28 -2.97 1.59 -10.72
N MET A 29 -2.68 1.73 -9.43
CA MET A 29 -1.31 1.81 -8.91
C MET A 29 -0.50 0.57 -9.28
N ASN A 30 -1.05 -0.62 -9.02
CA ASN A 30 -0.36 -1.87 -9.35
C ASN A 30 -0.24 -2.09 -10.86
N ALA A 31 -1.19 -1.62 -11.67
CA ALA A 31 -1.09 -1.65 -13.12
C ALA A 31 0.08 -0.80 -13.62
N GLU A 32 0.27 0.39 -13.08
CA GLU A 32 1.41 1.26 -13.41
C GLU A 32 2.76 0.66 -12.99
N LEU A 33 2.82 0.08 -11.77
CA LEU A 33 4.00 -0.63 -11.29
C LEU A 33 4.34 -1.83 -12.18
N PHE A 34 3.33 -2.63 -12.52
CA PHE A 34 3.47 -3.80 -13.38
C PHE A 34 3.93 -3.43 -14.79
N ALA A 35 3.34 -2.38 -15.40
CA ALA A 35 3.76 -1.87 -16.70
C ALA A 35 5.23 -1.43 -16.71
N ARG A 36 5.75 -0.98 -15.56
CA ARG A 36 7.15 -0.60 -15.36
C ARG A 36 8.05 -1.74 -14.88
N LYS A 37 7.54 -2.98 -14.85
CA LYS A 37 8.25 -4.18 -14.34
C LYS A 37 8.76 -4.01 -12.90
N GLN A 38 8.00 -3.30 -12.08
CA GLN A 38 8.30 -3.13 -10.66
C GLN A 38 7.43 -4.04 -9.81
N THR A 39 7.93 -4.34 -8.61
CA THR A 39 7.18 -5.05 -7.57
C THR A 39 5.86 -4.33 -7.31
N THR A 40 4.76 -5.06 -7.41
CA THR A 40 3.44 -4.55 -7.07
C THR A 40 3.30 -4.45 -5.55
N ILE A 41 2.37 -3.60 -5.11
CA ILE A 41 2.17 -3.34 -3.69
C ILE A 41 0.96 -4.13 -3.21
N ILE A 42 1.15 -4.85 -2.10
CA ILE A 42 0.06 -5.38 -1.30
C ILE A 42 0.07 -4.63 0.04
N ILE A 43 -1.10 -4.14 0.45
CA ILE A 43 -1.25 -3.43 1.73
C ILE A 43 -1.55 -4.47 2.82
N PRO A 44 -0.67 -4.64 3.83
CA PRO A 44 -0.90 -5.55 4.95
C PRO A 44 -2.14 -5.15 5.77
N THR A 45 -2.76 -6.11 6.47
CA THR A 45 -3.83 -5.84 7.44
C THR A 45 -3.38 -4.84 8.51
N VAL A 46 -2.17 -5.04 9.05
CA VAL A 46 -1.59 -4.18 10.11
C VAL A 46 -1.34 -2.74 9.65
N TYR A 47 -1.30 -2.50 8.33
CA TYR A 47 -1.00 -1.21 7.72
C TYR A 47 -2.23 -0.47 7.17
N ARG A 48 -3.42 -1.04 7.38
CA ARG A 48 -4.68 -0.49 6.88
C ARG A 48 -4.94 0.92 7.41
N GLU A 49 -4.71 1.16 8.70
CA GLU A 49 -4.96 2.48 9.31
C GLU A 49 -3.98 3.54 8.80
N ASP A 50 -2.69 3.20 8.75
CA ASP A 50 -1.65 4.08 8.21
C ASP A 50 -1.93 4.48 6.75
N TYR A 51 -2.39 3.52 5.93
CA TYR A 51 -2.82 3.80 4.56
C TYR A 51 -3.99 4.80 4.50
N LEU A 52 -5.02 4.61 5.33
CA LEU A 52 -6.19 5.52 5.39
C LEU A 52 -5.82 6.91 5.91
N LEU A 53 -4.90 7.00 6.87
CA LEU A 53 -4.40 8.27 7.40
C LEU A 53 -3.56 9.01 6.36
N ALA A 54 -2.71 8.29 5.62
CA ALA A 54 -1.89 8.85 4.56
C ALA A 54 -2.73 9.37 3.38
N LEU A 55 -3.77 8.63 2.98
CA LEU A 55 -4.75 9.10 2.00
C LEU A 55 -5.48 10.36 2.46
N ARG A 56 -5.91 10.41 3.73
CA ARG A 56 -6.54 11.61 4.31
C ARG A 56 -5.59 12.81 4.33
N ALA A 57 -4.30 12.59 4.60
CA ALA A 57 -3.29 13.64 4.56
C ALA A 57 -3.06 14.18 3.14
N LEU A 58 -3.10 13.31 2.13
CA LEU A 58 -3.05 13.71 0.73
C LEU A 58 -4.27 14.56 0.36
N SER A 59 -5.48 14.05 0.56
CA SER A 59 -6.72 14.74 0.14
C SER A 59 -6.96 16.07 0.87
N ARG A 60 -6.67 16.15 2.18
CA ARG A 60 -7.03 17.36 2.96
C ARG A 60 -5.93 18.41 3.06
N ARG A 61 -4.68 18.01 2.85
CA ARG A 61 -3.51 18.88 3.09
C ARG A 61 -2.58 18.93 1.88
N GLU A 62 -2.92 18.25 0.78
CA GLU A 62 -2.08 18.07 -0.41
C GLU A 62 -0.67 17.51 -0.08
N ARG A 63 -0.55 16.81 1.05
CA ARG A 63 0.73 16.27 1.51
C ARG A 63 0.89 14.83 1.07
N ALA A 64 1.59 14.66 -0.04
CA ALA A 64 1.90 13.33 -0.58
C ALA A 64 2.99 12.56 0.19
N GLY A 65 3.85 13.25 0.96
CA GLY A 65 4.99 12.64 1.66
C GLY A 65 4.63 11.40 2.49
N PRO A 66 3.65 11.48 3.40
CA PRO A 66 3.22 10.32 4.20
C PRO A 66 2.76 9.13 3.36
N LEU A 67 2.01 9.38 2.29
CA LEU A 67 1.53 8.31 1.39
C LEU A 67 2.69 7.66 0.64
N VAL A 68 3.63 8.45 0.11
CA VAL A 68 4.80 7.90 -0.59
C VAL A 68 5.65 7.06 0.35
N ALA A 69 5.89 7.53 1.58
CA ALA A 69 6.68 6.78 2.56
C ALA A 69 6.02 5.45 2.94
N MET A 70 4.72 5.46 3.19
CA MET A 70 3.95 4.27 3.53
C MET A 70 3.90 3.27 2.35
N LEU A 71 3.63 3.74 1.13
CA LEU A 71 3.63 2.89 -0.05
C LEU A 71 5.01 2.30 -0.36
N SER A 72 6.10 3.04 -0.10
CA SER A 72 7.47 2.53 -0.27
C SER A 72 7.74 1.38 0.70
N SER A 73 7.34 1.52 1.97
CA SER A 73 7.47 0.47 2.98
C SER A 73 6.65 -0.78 2.62
N ALA A 74 5.43 -0.58 2.12
CA ALA A 74 4.58 -1.68 1.66
C ALA A 74 5.14 -2.36 0.41
N GLN A 75 5.77 -1.61 -0.50
CA GLN A 75 6.41 -2.15 -1.70
C GLN A 75 7.65 -2.98 -1.35
N GLU A 76 8.49 -2.48 -0.46
CA GLU A 76 9.66 -3.20 0.06
C GLU A 76 9.26 -4.53 0.67
N PHE A 77 8.25 -4.51 1.53
CA PHE A 77 7.71 -5.74 2.08
C PHE A 77 7.19 -6.69 0.99
N SER A 78 6.45 -6.16 0.01
CA SER A 78 5.89 -6.95 -1.09
C SER A 78 6.97 -7.53 -2.01
N CYS A 79 8.22 -7.13 -1.86
CA CYS A 79 9.37 -7.59 -2.65
C CYS A 79 10.03 -8.86 -2.08
N GLN A 80 9.31 -9.62 -1.25
CA GLN A 80 9.77 -10.91 -0.76
C GLN A 80 9.48 -12.04 -1.75
N ASP A 81 10.17 -13.17 -1.59
CA ASP A 81 9.90 -14.38 -2.38
C ASP A 81 8.58 -15.04 -1.93
N PHE A 82 7.70 -15.29 -2.89
CA PHE A 82 6.43 -15.99 -2.71
C PHE A 82 6.40 -17.39 -3.34
N SER A 83 7.54 -17.90 -3.79
CA SER A 83 7.65 -19.21 -4.46
C SER A 83 7.25 -20.38 -3.56
N GLY A 84 7.56 -20.29 -2.26
CA GLY A 84 7.28 -21.32 -1.27
C GLY A 84 6.19 -20.89 -0.29
N TYR A 85 5.01 -21.53 -0.33
CA TYR A 85 3.87 -21.16 0.52
C TYR A 85 4.22 -21.14 2.03
N ALA A 86 4.81 -22.22 2.55
CA ALA A 86 5.09 -22.35 3.97
C ALA A 86 6.13 -21.32 4.47
N GLU A 87 7.13 -21.01 3.65
CA GLU A 87 8.16 -20.03 3.98
C GLU A 87 7.61 -18.60 3.90
N SER A 88 6.86 -18.31 2.85
CA SER A 88 6.17 -17.03 2.66
C SER A 88 5.23 -16.73 3.83
N LEU A 89 4.44 -17.73 4.24
CA LEU A 89 3.50 -17.59 5.36
C LEU A 89 4.24 -17.29 6.66
N ARG A 90 5.33 -18.03 6.96
CA ARG A 90 6.15 -17.76 8.15
C ARG A 90 6.74 -16.35 8.13
N ASN A 91 7.23 -15.88 6.99
CA ASN A 91 7.77 -14.53 6.85
C ASN A 91 6.68 -13.46 7.11
N LEU A 92 5.51 -13.65 6.49
CA LEU A 92 4.34 -12.78 6.69
C LEU A 92 3.91 -12.70 8.16
N GLU A 93 3.84 -13.85 8.85
CA GLU A 93 3.50 -13.93 10.26
C GLU A 93 4.56 -13.26 11.15
N ALA A 94 5.84 -13.54 10.91
CA ALA A 94 6.96 -12.97 11.66
C ALA A 94 7.00 -11.44 11.59
N ARG A 95 6.50 -10.86 10.49
CA ARG A 95 6.45 -9.41 10.29
C ARG A 95 5.07 -8.78 10.56
N ASN A 96 4.20 -9.48 11.29
CA ASN A 96 2.88 -9.01 11.73
C ASN A 96 1.88 -8.71 10.60
N TRP A 97 2.03 -9.28 9.40
CA TRP A 97 1.20 -8.93 8.24
C TRP A 97 -0.31 -9.01 8.49
N PHE A 98 -0.73 -10.07 9.18
CA PHE A 98 -2.15 -10.38 9.47
C PHE A 98 -2.68 -9.73 10.75
N ARG A 99 -1.84 -9.03 11.53
CA ARG A 99 -2.26 -8.39 12.78
C ARG A 99 -3.14 -7.17 12.49
N GLU A 100 -4.01 -6.81 13.42
CA GLU A 100 -4.75 -5.56 13.32
C GLU A 100 -3.85 -4.35 13.64
N PRO A 101 -4.08 -3.16 13.05
CA PRO A 101 -3.23 -1.98 13.23
C PRO A 101 -3.02 -1.52 14.69
N GLY A 102 -3.96 -1.86 15.58
CA GLY A 102 -3.87 -1.54 17.01
C GLY A 102 -3.07 -2.56 17.83
N ASP A 103 -2.86 -3.77 17.32
CA ASP A 103 -2.24 -4.87 18.06
C ASP A 103 -0.73 -4.96 17.82
N ALA A 104 -0.26 -4.47 16.68
CA ALA A 104 1.14 -4.56 16.28
C ALA A 104 1.52 -3.48 15.25
N LYS A 105 2.81 -3.45 14.91
CA LYS A 105 3.35 -2.67 13.79
C LYS A 105 4.02 -3.59 12.78
N LEU A 106 4.02 -3.14 11.51
CA LEU A 106 4.77 -3.79 10.45
C LEU A 106 6.26 -3.78 10.81
N ILE A 107 6.92 -4.91 10.63
CA ILE A 107 8.38 -5.04 10.83
C ILE A 107 9.03 -5.06 9.45
N LEU A 108 9.89 -4.07 9.20
CA LEU A 108 10.76 -3.99 8.02
C LEU A 108 12.14 -4.56 8.39
N GLU A 109 12.84 -5.15 7.42
CA GLU A 109 14.23 -5.64 7.61
C GLU A 109 15.25 -4.51 7.52
#